data_AF-X1B898-F1
#
_entry.id   AF-X1B898-F1
#
_cell.length_a   1.000
_cell.length_b   1.000
_cell.length_c   1.000
_cell.angle_alpha   90.00
_cell.angle_beta   90.00
_cell.angle_gamma   90.00
#
_symmetry.space_group_name_H-M   'P 1'
#
loop_
_entity.id
_entity.type
_entity.pdbx_description
1 polymer ?
#
loop_
_entity_poly.entity_id
_entity_poly.type
_entity_poly.pdbx_seq_one_letter_code
_entity_poly.pdbx_strand_id
1 'polypeptide(L)'
;MDGRYGALKDACPHQGGPLGEGSIECDDKGDCWLRCPWHGWDFHPITGRSPEGFDDSVDSYPIEQREDGLYVRVLEALTRPRTISDLMCETMANWGINTVFGMVGHSNLGLADAI
;
A
#
# COMPACT_ATOMS: atom_id res chain seq x y z
N MET A 1 10.84 17.08 7.76
CA MET A 1 9.55 17.39 7.08
C MET A 1 8.87 18.54 7.82
N ASP A 2 8.76 19.69 7.17
CA ASP A 2 8.36 20.97 7.76
C ASP A 2 6.86 21.08 8.04
N GLY A 3 6.32 20.18 8.88
CA GLY A 3 4.89 20.15 9.23
C GLY A 3 3.96 19.79 8.07
N ARG A 4 4.50 19.21 6.98
CA ARG A 4 3.73 18.76 5.82
C ARG A 4 3.19 17.36 6.03
N TYR A 5 1.99 17.10 5.50
CA TYR A 5 1.34 15.80 5.53
C TYR A 5 1.26 15.21 4.12
N GLY A 6 1.34 13.89 4.04
CA GLY A 6 1.06 13.11 2.84
C GLY A 6 0.04 12.03 3.16
N ALA A 7 -0.75 11.64 2.17
CA ALA A 7 -1.64 10.50 2.25
C ALA A 7 -1.38 9.61 1.03
N LEU A 8 -0.91 8.40 1.28
CA LEU A 8 -0.54 7.44 0.25
C LEU A 8 -1.35 6.16 0.43
N LYS A 9 -1.54 5.41 -0.66
CA LYS A 9 -2.09 4.06 -0.61
C LYS A 9 -1.15 3.15 0.18
N ASP A 10 -1.70 2.40 1.12
CA ASP A 10 -0.94 1.49 1.99
C ASP A 10 -0.60 0.16 1.30
N ALA A 11 -0.10 0.22 0.06
CA ALA A 11 0.31 -0.93 -0.70
C ALA A 11 1.42 -0.55 -1.69
N CYS A 12 2.63 -1.07 -1.44
CA CYS A 12 3.76 -0.87 -2.33
C CYS A 12 3.47 -1.47 -3.72
N PRO A 13 3.65 -0.72 -4.83
CA PRO A 13 3.36 -1.21 -6.18
C PRO A 13 4.22 -2.42 -6.59
N HIS A 14 5.34 -2.67 -5.89
CA HIS A 14 6.18 -3.83 -6.15
C HIS A 14 5.46 -5.16 -5.81
N GLN A 15 5.06 -5.35 -4.55
CA GLN A 15 4.44 -6.61 -4.09
C GLN A 15 3.32 -6.43 -3.05
N GLY A 16 2.78 -5.23 -2.88
CA GLY A 16 1.72 -4.97 -1.90
C GLY A 16 2.21 -4.80 -0.47
N GLY A 17 3.51 -4.55 -0.26
CA GLY A 17 4.05 -4.33 1.08
C GLY A 17 3.38 -3.16 1.81
N PRO A 18 3.15 -3.28 3.14
CA PRO A 18 2.44 -2.28 3.94
C PRO A 18 3.35 -1.06 4.15
N LEU A 19 3.07 0.02 3.42
CA LEU A 19 3.89 1.21 3.45
C LEU A 19 3.75 2.01 4.75
N GLY A 20 2.61 1.88 5.44
CA GLY A 20 2.36 2.44 6.76
C GLY A 20 3.21 1.83 7.87
N GLU A 21 3.76 0.63 7.64
CA GLU A 21 4.75 -0.02 8.51
C GLU A 21 6.20 0.30 8.11
N GLY A 22 6.38 1.13 7.08
CA GLY A 22 7.69 1.59 6.61
C GLY A 22 8.33 2.65 7.51
N SER A 23 9.51 3.10 7.11
CA SER A 23 10.28 4.15 7.79
C SER A 23 10.39 5.41 6.93
N ILE A 24 10.39 6.58 7.57
CA ILE A 24 10.85 7.82 6.93
C ILE A 24 12.35 7.94 7.16
N GLU A 25 13.13 7.88 6.09
CA GLU A 25 14.58 8.00 6.11
C GLU A 25 15.02 9.25 5.38
N CYS A 26 15.84 10.08 6.03
CA CYS A 26 16.32 11.33 5.47
C CYS A 26 17.84 11.28 5.26
N ASP A 27 18.31 11.84 4.14
CA ASP A 27 19.74 11.95 3.85
C ASP A 27 20.36 13.23 4.42
N ASP A 28 21.69 13.36 4.27
CA ASP A 28 22.46 14.53 4.75
C ASP A 28 22.10 15.84 4.04
N LYS A 29 21.40 15.77 2.89
CA LYS A 29 20.93 16.93 2.12
C LYS A 29 19.55 17.38 2.57
N GLY A 30 18.89 16.60 3.42
CA GLY A 30 17.56 16.87 3.96
C GLY A 30 16.42 16.28 3.13
N ASP A 31 16.72 15.47 2.10
CA ASP A 31 15.72 14.75 1.32
C ASP A 31 15.24 13.53 2.11
N CYS A 32 13.92 13.38 2.27
CA CYS A 32 13.31 12.30 3.04
C CYS A 32 12.47 11.38 2.17
N TRP A 33 12.59 10.07 2.42
CA TRP A 33 11.99 8.99 1.66
C TRP A 33 11.19 8.07 2.57
N LEU A 34 10.06 7.57 2.08
CA LEU A 34 9.29 6.50 2.71
C LEU A 34 9.83 5.17 2.17
N ARG A 35 10.49 4.40 3.04
CA ARG A 35 11.05 3.10 2.69
C ARG A 35 10.08 1.97 3.02
N CYS A 36 9.75 1.17 2.01
CA CYS A 36 8.92 -0.04 2.16
C CYS A 36 9.62 -1.07 3.06
N PRO A 37 8.95 -1.63 4.08
CA PRO A 37 9.58 -2.52 5.06
C PRO A 37 9.94 -3.90 4.49
N TRP A 38 9.42 -4.27 3.32
CA TRP A 38 9.72 -5.56 2.70
C TRP A 38 11.05 -5.54 1.93
N HIS A 39 11.07 -4.85 0.79
CA HIS A 39 12.20 -4.89 -0.15
C HIS A 39 13.03 -3.60 -0.15
N GLY A 40 12.73 -2.65 0.74
CA GLY A 40 13.49 -1.40 0.87
C GLY A 40 13.26 -0.39 -0.26
N TRP A 41 12.15 -0.51 -1.02
CA TRP A 41 11.86 0.44 -2.09
C TRP A 41 11.42 1.79 -1.53
N ASP A 42 11.97 2.86 -2.10
CA ASP A 42 11.77 4.22 -1.60
C ASP A 42 10.70 4.97 -2.41
N PHE A 43 9.90 5.78 -1.73
CA PHE A 43 8.89 6.64 -2.34
C PHE A 43 8.89 8.02 -1.69
N HIS A 44 8.61 9.06 -2.47
CA HIS A 44 8.45 10.41 -1.93
C HIS A 44 7.21 10.46 -1.03
N PRO A 45 7.32 10.83 0.27
CA PRO A 45 6.26 10.63 1.26
C PRO A 45 4.96 11.42 1.04
N ILE A 46 4.98 12.43 0.17
CA ILE A 46 3.80 13.24 -0.17
C ILE A 46 3.24 12.90 -1.55
N THR A 47 4.11 12.60 -2.51
CA THR A 47 3.70 12.46 -3.93
C THR A 47 3.64 11.01 -4.38
N GLY A 48 4.18 10.08 -3.59
CA GLY A 48 4.26 8.66 -3.88
C GLY A 48 5.23 8.29 -5.01
N ARG A 49 5.93 9.26 -5.61
CA ARG A 49 6.86 9.01 -6.72
C ARG A 49 8.10 8.25 -6.24
N SER A 50 8.54 7.27 -7.01
CA SER A 50 9.87 6.67 -6.81
C SER A 50 10.99 7.67 -7.10
N PRO A 51 12.24 7.38 -6.69
CA PRO A 51 13.42 8.12 -7.11
C PRO A 51 13.53 8.25 -8.64
N GLU A 52 14.30 9.23 -9.09
CA GLU A 52 14.55 9.47 -10.52
C GLU A 52 15.09 8.20 -11.21
N GLY A 53 14.56 7.90 -12.39
CA GLY A 53 14.94 6.71 -13.18
C GLY A 53 14.06 5.48 -12.95
N PHE A 54 13.06 5.56 -12.07
CA PHE A 54 12.07 4.52 -11.84
C PHE A 54 10.66 5.02 -12.17
N ASP A 55 9.85 4.18 -12.83
CA ASP A 55 8.51 4.55 -13.30
C ASP A 55 7.38 4.18 -12.31
N ASP A 56 7.69 3.39 -11.28
CA ASP A 56 6.70 2.98 -10.29
C ASP A 56 6.32 4.16 -9.37
N SER A 57 5.06 4.22 -8.95
CA SER A 57 4.60 5.19 -7.96
C SER A 57 3.46 4.65 -7.13
N VAL A 58 3.35 5.17 -5.91
CA VAL A 58 2.24 4.92 -5.00
C VAL A 58 1.18 5.97 -5.23
N ASP A 59 -0.09 5.55 -5.29
CA ASP A 59 -1.21 6.50 -5.37
C ASP A 59 -1.18 7.47 -4.19
N SER A 60 -1.25 8.77 -4.47
CA SER A 60 -1.38 9.82 -3.47
C SER A 60 -2.79 10.39 -3.47
N TYR A 61 -3.29 10.69 -2.27
CA TYR A 61 -4.63 11.21 -2.06
C TYR A 61 -4.57 12.68 -1.69
N PRO A 62 -5.41 13.55 -2.30
CA PRO A 62 -5.51 14.94 -1.90
C PRO A 62 -5.90 15.06 -0.43
N ILE A 63 -5.25 15.96 0.29
CA ILE A 63 -5.55 16.27 1.68
C ILE A 63 -6.04 17.70 1.84
N GLU A 64 -6.90 17.91 2.82
CA GLU A 64 -7.42 19.23 3.18
C GLU A 64 -7.34 19.40 4.70
N GLN A 65 -6.62 20.42 5.15
CA GLN A 65 -6.56 20.78 6.56
C GLN A 65 -7.67 21.78 6.87
N ARG A 66 -8.48 21.47 7.88
CA ARG A 66 -9.57 22.30 8.41
C ARG A 66 -9.34 22.57 9.89
N GLU A 67 -10.15 23.44 10.49
CA GLU A 67 -10.04 23.77 11.92
C GLU A 67 -10.24 22.54 12.84
N ASP A 68 -11.02 21.57 12.40
CA ASP A 68 -11.41 20.38 13.15
C ASP A 68 -10.61 19.11 12.80
N GLY A 69 -9.70 19.17 11.82
CA GLY A 69 -8.86 18.02 11.49
C GLY A 69 -8.25 18.01 10.09
N LEU A 70 -7.64 16.87 9.75
CA LEU A 70 -7.06 16.58 8.45
C LEU A 70 -7.94 15.59 7.70
N TYR A 71 -8.41 15.98 6.52
CA TYR A 71 -9.30 15.19 5.68
C TYR A 71 -8.55 14.63 4.48
N VAL A 72 -8.79 13.36 4.16
CA VAL A 72 -8.22 12.67 2.98
C VAL A 72 -9.33 12.43 1.97
N ARG A 73 -9.15 12.92 0.74
CA ARG A 73 -10.07 12.63 -0.37
C ARG A 73 -9.78 11.23 -0.90
N VAL A 74 -10.65 10.30 -0.54
CA VAL A 74 -10.69 8.97 -1.14
C VAL A 74 -11.77 8.90 -2.22
N LEU A 75 -11.55 8.11 -3.27
CA LEU A 75 -12.64 7.71 -4.15
C LEU A 75 -13.57 6.79 -3.37
N GLU A 76 -14.87 6.89 -3.63
CA GLU A 76 -15.82 5.89 -3.14
C GLU A 76 -15.33 4.51 -3.56
N ALA A 77 -15.18 3.61 -2.59
CA ALA A 77 -14.62 2.30 -2.84
C ALA A 77 -15.49 1.56 -3.86
N LEU A 78 -14.98 1.40 -5.08
CA LEU A 78 -15.57 0.46 -6.01
C LEU A 78 -15.50 -0.91 -5.36
N THR A 79 -16.62 -1.62 -5.31
CA THR A 79 -16.64 -3.01 -4.86
C THR A 79 -15.57 -3.78 -5.62
N ARG A 80 -14.64 -4.40 -4.88
CA ARG A 80 -13.64 -5.32 -5.44
C ARG A 80 -14.36 -6.32 -6.37
N PRO A 81 -13.99 -6.42 -7.65
CA PRO A 81 -14.61 -7.40 -8.53
C PRO A 81 -14.29 -8.80 -8.03
N ARG A 82 -15.27 -9.70 -8.05
CA ARG A 82 -15.08 -11.10 -7.67
C ARG A 82 -14.10 -11.78 -8.64
N THR A 83 -13.16 -12.52 -8.10
CA THR A 83 -12.08 -13.22 -8.79
C THR A 83 -12.21 -14.74 -8.66
N ILE A 84 -11.39 -15.50 -9.40
CA ILE A 84 -11.31 -16.96 -9.22
C ILE A 84 -10.78 -17.31 -7.83
N SER A 85 -9.84 -16.52 -7.29
CA SER A 85 -9.32 -16.72 -5.93
C SER A 85 -10.42 -16.62 -4.88
N ASP A 86 -11.39 -15.72 -5.05
CA ASP A 86 -12.55 -15.62 -4.16
C ASP A 86 -13.37 -16.90 -4.14
N LEU A 87 -13.65 -17.46 -5.32
CA LEU A 87 -14.37 -18.73 -5.43
C LEU A 87 -13.57 -19.88 -4.82
N MET A 88 -12.24 -19.89 -4.98
CA MET A 88 -11.37 -20.89 -4.37
C MET A 88 -11.41 -20.79 -2.84
N CYS A 89 -11.23 -19.58 -2.27
CA CYS A 89 -11.29 -19.33 -0.84
C CYS A 89 -12.66 -19.71 -0.25
N GLU A 90 -13.75 -19.29 -0.89
CA GLU A 90 -15.11 -19.62 -0.49
C GLU A 90 -15.36 -21.13 -0.51
N THR A 91 -14.89 -21.83 -1.55
CA THR A 91 -15.01 -23.29 -1.64
C THR A 91 -14.21 -23.97 -0.53
N MET A 92 -12.96 -23.57 -0.30
CA MET A 92 -12.13 -24.13 0.77
C MET A 92 -12.78 -23.94 2.15
N ALA A 93 -13.29 -22.73 2.42
CA ALA A 93 -13.98 -22.41 3.67
C ALA A 93 -15.26 -23.27 3.86
N ASN A 94 -16.05 -23.45 2.80
CA ASN A 94 -17.25 -24.31 2.81
C ASN A 94 -16.93 -25.78 3.12
N TRP A 95 -15.70 -26.24 2.84
CA TRP A 95 -15.21 -27.59 3.18
C TRP A 95 -14.48 -27.64 4.54
N GLY A 96 -14.54 -26.57 5.34
CA GLY A 96 -13.98 -26.51 6.68
C GLY A 96 -12.50 -26.18 6.74
N ILE A 97 -11.87 -25.78 5.63
CA ILE A 97 -10.48 -25.29 5.62
C ILE A 97 -10.49 -23.86 6.15
N ASN A 98 -9.87 -23.64 7.31
CA ASN A 98 -9.81 -22.33 7.98
C ASN A 98 -8.39 -21.84 8.26
N THR A 99 -7.38 -22.62 7.88
CA THR A 99 -5.96 -22.29 8.06
C THR A 99 -5.20 -22.65 6.79
N VAL A 100 -4.43 -21.70 6.26
CA VAL A 100 -3.52 -21.89 5.12
C VAL A 100 -2.19 -21.24 5.48
N PHE A 101 -1.07 -21.87 5.11
CA PHE A 101 0.27 -21.31 5.27
C PHE A 101 0.94 -21.18 3.89
N GLY A 102 1.59 -20.04 3.66
CA GLY A 102 2.34 -19.78 2.43
C GLY A 102 3.21 -18.53 2.58
N MET A 103 4.21 -18.38 1.72
CA MET A 103 5.00 -17.14 1.61
C MET A 103 4.26 -16.18 0.68
N VAL A 104 4.19 -14.89 1.02
CA VAL A 104 3.63 -13.87 0.13
C VAL A 104 4.61 -13.60 -1.01
N GLY A 105 4.12 -13.60 -2.24
CA GLY A 105 4.86 -13.22 -3.44
C GLY A 105 3.92 -13.01 -4.62
N HIS A 106 4.47 -12.60 -5.77
CA HIS A 106 3.67 -12.27 -6.96
C HIS A 106 2.66 -13.34 -7.39
N SER A 107 2.95 -14.62 -7.13
CA SER A 107 2.11 -15.75 -7.53
C SER A 107 0.87 -15.99 -6.65
N ASN A 108 0.79 -15.39 -5.46
CA ASN A 108 -0.32 -15.61 -4.53
C ASN A 108 -0.95 -14.34 -3.96
N LEU A 109 -0.57 -13.14 -4.44
CA LEU A 109 -1.23 -11.89 -4.04
C LEU A 109 -2.75 -11.94 -4.25
N GLY A 110 -3.21 -12.46 -5.39
CA GLY A 110 -4.65 -12.61 -5.63
C GLY A 110 -5.35 -13.57 -4.67
N LEU A 111 -4.64 -14.52 -4.04
CA LEU A 111 -5.18 -15.37 -2.99
C LEU A 111 -5.18 -14.64 -1.63
N ALA A 112 -4.14 -13.86 -1.35
CA ALA A 112 -4.05 -13.02 -0.16
C ALA A 112 -5.13 -11.92 -0.14
N ASP A 113 -5.47 -11.35 -1.30
CA ASP A 113 -6.55 -10.36 -1.46
C ASP A 113 -7.96 -10.97 -1.32
N ALA A 114 -8.08 -12.29 -1.38
CA ALA A 114 -9.35 -13.03 -1.40
C ALA A 114 -9.75 -13.62 -0.03
N ILE A 115 -8.89 -13.49 0.98
CA ILE A 115 -9.13 -13.90 2.37
C ILE A 115 -9.37 -12.67 3.26
#